data_AF-Q606K4-F1
#
_entry.id   AF-Q606K4-F1
#
_cell.length_a   1.000
_cell.length_b   1.000
_cell.length_c   1.000
_cell.angle_alpha   90.00
_cell.angle_beta   90.00
_cell.angle_gamma   90.00
#
_symmetry.space_group_name_H-M   'P 1'
#
loop_
_entity.id
_entity.type
_entity.pdbx_description
1 polymer ?
#
loop_
_entity_poly.entity_id
_entity_poly.type
_entity_poly.pdbx_seq_one_letter_code
_entity_poly.pdbx_strand_id
1 'polypeptide(L)'
;MDIPDARWSERPRHESGLAFPAYASCEPLLPQTAGRMCSEGNEYVKMSDRRAERRALRGLRFRRNRRRANRSSVTPMQTLNGKMIKKASFLVFIALLGAIPQAGAESDKEIQERALKARELGQHGGMDHSAHAGDETTGRFRGVFYGYLPCQEENCDGLKMTLSLNDKDRYLLVIQSAKPQNRESFEKGKYQWDDKNGIVVLTPNKEAPPRRLAIKDEGTLIYLASDGKPLPGDPDRYRLERSDKAGNREMHIH
;
A
#
# COMPACT_ATOMS: atom_id res chain seq x y z
N MET A 1 -30.29 -48.90 -29.45
CA MET A 1 -29.92 -48.42 -28.10
C MET A 1 -29.92 -46.92 -28.23
N ASP A 2 -31.12 -46.37 -28.09
CA ASP A 2 -31.49 -45.05 -28.56
C ASP A 2 -31.67 -44.15 -27.35
N ILE A 3 -30.95 -43.02 -27.34
CA ILE A 3 -30.94 -42.03 -26.28
C ILE A 3 -32.03 -41.00 -26.61
N PRO A 4 -33.08 -40.83 -25.81
CA PRO A 4 -34.11 -39.83 -26.11
C PRO A 4 -33.70 -38.42 -25.67
N ASP A 5 -34.03 -37.46 -26.55
CA ASP A 5 -33.82 -36.03 -26.45
C ASP A 5 -34.46 -35.39 -25.20
N ALA A 6 -33.66 -34.64 -24.44
CA ALA A 6 -34.12 -33.81 -23.34
C ALA A 6 -34.72 -32.50 -23.87
N ARG A 7 -36.06 -32.47 -23.91
CA ARG A 7 -36.91 -31.32 -24.17
C ARG A 7 -36.77 -30.26 -23.07
N TRP A 8 -36.30 -29.08 -23.42
CA TRP A 8 -36.29 -27.90 -22.56
C TRP A 8 -37.73 -27.40 -22.33
N SER A 9 -38.17 -27.41 -21.07
CA SER A 9 -39.44 -26.83 -20.63
C SER A 9 -39.20 -25.39 -20.19
N GLU A 10 -39.72 -24.45 -20.97
CA GLU A 10 -39.89 -23.05 -20.58
C GLU A 10 -40.80 -22.96 -19.34
N ARG A 11 -40.38 -22.22 -18.31
CA ARG A 11 -41.26 -21.82 -17.20
C ARG A 11 -41.76 -20.39 -17.41
N PRO A 12 -43.03 -20.11 -17.08
CA PRO A 12 -43.65 -18.82 -17.30
C PRO A 12 -43.19 -17.75 -16.29
N ARG A 13 -43.20 -16.50 -16.78
CA ARG A 13 -43.09 -15.25 -16.01
C ARG A 13 -44.21 -15.18 -14.97
N HIS A 14 -43.85 -15.16 -13.70
CA HIS A 14 -44.72 -14.66 -12.64
C HIS A 14 -44.49 -13.16 -12.49
N GLU A 15 -45.43 -12.37 -13.00
CA GLU A 15 -45.68 -11.01 -12.54
C GLU A 15 -46.20 -11.07 -11.10
N SER A 16 -45.39 -10.67 -10.14
CA SER A 16 -45.85 -10.30 -8.81
C SER A 16 -45.78 -8.79 -8.69
N GLY A 17 -46.93 -8.15 -8.90
CA GLY A 17 -47.13 -6.75 -8.59
C GLY A 17 -46.85 -6.49 -7.11
N LEU A 18 -45.94 -5.56 -6.85
CA LEU A 18 -45.82 -4.91 -5.56
C LEU A 18 -46.26 -3.46 -5.76
N ALA A 19 -47.35 -3.16 -5.06
CA ALA A 19 -47.93 -1.84 -4.93
C ALA A 19 -46.86 -0.85 -4.45
N PHE A 20 -46.66 0.21 -5.22
CA PHE A 20 -45.92 1.38 -4.81
C PHE A 20 -46.69 2.07 -3.67
N PRO A 21 -46.06 2.38 -2.53
CA PRO A 21 -46.66 3.28 -1.56
C PRO A 21 -46.82 4.67 -2.20
N ALA A 22 -48.02 5.20 -2.07
CA ALA A 22 -48.41 6.51 -2.56
C ALA A 22 -47.44 7.60 -2.07
N TYR A 23 -47.04 8.45 -3.02
CA TYR A 23 -46.36 9.70 -2.76
C TYR A 23 -47.17 10.52 -1.75
N ALA A 24 -46.55 10.85 -0.62
CA ALA A 24 -47.05 11.89 0.27
C ALA A 24 -47.03 13.21 -0.49
N SER A 25 -48.21 13.70 -0.85
CA SER A 25 -48.42 15.05 -1.37
C SER A 25 -48.09 16.07 -0.29
N CYS A 26 -47.05 16.86 -0.49
CA CYS A 26 -46.83 18.07 0.29
C CYS A 26 -47.85 19.13 -0.16
N GLU A 27 -48.82 19.41 0.70
CA GLU A 27 -49.66 20.61 0.62
C GLU A 27 -48.79 21.87 0.76
N PRO A 28 -48.97 22.90 -0.08
CA PRO A 28 -48.31 24.18 0.07
C PRO A 28 -49.17 25.12 0.92
N LEU A 29 -48.77 25.35 2.17
CA LEU A 29 -49.22 26.50 2.95
C LEU A 29 -48.11 27.57 2.99
N LEU A 30 -48.29 28.60 2.16
CA LEU A 30 -47.76 29.95 2.35
C LEU A 30 -48.87 30.82 2.98
N PRO A 31 -48.62 32.02 3.58
CA PRO A 31 -47.41 32.83 3.44
C PRO A 31 -46.90 33.55 4.72
N GLN A 32 -45.72 34.17 4.56
CA GLN A 32 -45.26 35.41 5.21
C GLN A 32 -44.87 35.39 6.70
N THR A 33 -43.56 35.35 6.95
CA THR A 33 -42.86 36.48 7.59
C THR A 33 -41.46 36.64 7.04
N ALA A 34 -41.12 37.87 6.71
CA ALA A 34 -39.89 38.33 6.10
C ALA A 34 -38.64 38.11 6.97
N GLY A 35 -37.50 37.85 6.34
CA GLY A 35 -36.21 37.77 7.01
C GLY A 35 -35.09 37.32 6.10
N ARG A 36 -34.63 38.23 5.23
CA ARG A 36 -33.53 38.07 4.26
C ARG A 36 -32.25 37.47 4.87
N MET A 37 -31.69 36.45 4.22
CA MET A 37 -30.46 36.53 3.39
C MET A 37 -30.00 35.10 3.06
N CYS A 38 -30.29 34.66 1.84
CA CYS A 38 -29.56 33.57 1.23
C CYS A 38 -28.22 34.11 0.74
N SER A 39 -27.12 33.49 1.17
CA SER A 39 -25.86 33.50 0.43
C SER A 39 -25.61 32.10 -0.09
N GLU A 40 -26.08 31.86 -1.31
CA GLU A 40 -25.40 30.95 -2.23
C GLU A 40 -24.04 31.54 -2.58
N GLY A 41 -22.99 30.73 -2.55
CA GLY A 41 -21.65 31.18 -2.87
C GLY A 41 -20.67 30.01 -2.92
N ASN A 42 -20.58 29.42 -4.11
CA ASN A 42 -19.45 28.63 -4.62
C ASN A 42 -18.18 28.63 -3.74
N GLU A 43 -17.91 27.52 -3.06
CA GLU A 43 -16.56 27.20 -2.57
C GLU A 43 -16.03 25.92 -3.22
N TYR A 44 -16.14 25.86 -4.54
CA TYR A 44 -15.50 24.85 -5.39
C TYR A 44 -14.32 25.44 -6.19
N VAL A 45 -13.60 26.44 -5.66
CA VAL A 45 -12.32 26.91 -6.22
C VAL A 45 -11.43 27.47 -5.09
N LYS A 46 -10.85 26.61 -4.24
CA LYS A 46 -9.77 27.05 -3.32
C LYS A 46 -8.77 25.98 -2.88
N MET A 47 -8.77 24.81 -3.52
CA MET A 47 -7.86 23.72 -3.17
C MET A 47 -6.70 23.48 -4.16
N SER A 48 -6.67 24.20 -5.29
CA SER A 48 -5.56 24.15 -6.25
C SER A 48 -4.40 25.10 -5.90
N ASP A 49 -4.61 26.11 -5.05
CA ASP A 49 -3.59 27.17 -4.83
C ASP A 49 -2.69 26.95 -3.60
N ARG A 50 -3.09 26.10 -2.64
CA ARG A 50 -2.24 25.77 -1.45
C ARG A 50 -1.11 24.76 -1.74
N ARG A 51 -0.93 24.35 -3.00
CA ARG A 51 0.19 23.49 -3.44
C ARG A 51 1.39 24.29 -3.98
N ALA A 52 1.22 25.58 -4.30
CA ALA A 52 2.31 26.44 -4.77
C ALA A 52 3.17 26.99 -3.62
N GLU A 53 2.58 27.41 -2.49
CA GLU A 53 3.35 27.97 -1.36
C GLU A 53 4.22 26.95 -0.61
N ARG A 54 3.85 25.66 -0.60
CA ARG A 54 4.68 24.64 0.08
C ARG A 54 5.94 24.24 -0.68
N ARG A 55 6.12 24.69 -1.93
CA ARG A 55 7.38 24.53 -2.68
C ARG A 55 8.40 25.63 -2.37
N ALA A 56 7.99 26.79 -1.88
CA ALA A 56 8.91 27.88 -1.50
C ALA A 56 9.65 27.61 -0.16
N LEU A 57 9.02 26.90 0.78
CA LEU A 57 9.62 26.67 2.11
C LEU A 57 10.51 25.42 2.23
N ARG A 58 10.55 24.54 1.21
CA ARG A 58 11.47 23.38 1.17
C ARG A 58 12.78 23.65 0.41
N GLY A 59 12.90 24.77 -0.28
CA GLY A 59 14.16 25.20 -0.92
C GLY A 59 15.23 25.74 0.05
N LEU A 60 14.85 26.11 1.28
CA LEU A 60 15.74 26.79 2.23
C LEU A 60 16.31 25.89 3.33
N ARG A 61 15.90 24.61 3.43
CA ARG A 61 16.45 23.66 4.42
C ARG A 61 17.47 22.66 3.88
N PHE A 62 17.83 22.75 2.59
CA PHE A 62 18.91 21.91 2.03
C PHE A 62 20.26 22.63 1.90
N ARG A 63 20.33 23.92 2.26
CA ARG A 63 21.59 24.71 2.23
C ARG A 63 22.32 24.85 3.56
N ARG A 64 21.80 24.30 4.67
CA ARG A 64 22.42 24.48 6.02
C ARG A 64 23.19 23.29 6.58
N ASN A 65 23.23 22.14 5.91
CA ASN A 65 23.96 20.95 6.41
C ASN A 65 25.21 20.57 5.62
N ARG A 66 25.81 21.53 4.88
CA ARG A 66 27.09 21.34 4.17
C ARG A 66 28.19 22.29 4.67
N ARG A 67 28.15 22.65 5.96
CA ARG A 67 29.20 23.43 6.65
C ARG A 67 29.49 22.85 8.03
N ARG A 68 29.82 21.57 8.11
CA ARG A 68 30.36 20.95 9.33
C ARG A 68 31.16 19.68 9.01
N ALA A 69 32.13 19.82 8.09
CA ALA A 69 33.17 18.83 7.87
C ALA A 69 34.31 19.47 7.07
N ASN A 70 35.01 20.42 7.69
CA ASN A 70 36.41 20.69 7.37
C ASN A 70 36.96 21.67 8.41
N ARG A 71 37.34 21.11 9.56
CA ARG A 71 38.28 21.75 10.48
C ARG A 71 39.35 20.72 10.81
N SER A 72 40.06 20.31 9.76
CA SER A 72 41.32 19.59 9.89
C SER A 72 42.43 20.62 9.88
N SER A 73 43.06 20.74 11.04
CA SER A 73 44.35 21.36 11.29
C SER A 73 45.41 20.80 10.34
N VAL A 74 46.00 21.64 9.47
CA VAL A 74 47.30 21.36 8.88
C VAL A 74 48.09 22.67 8.77
N THR A 75 49.35 22.56 9.16
CA THR A 75 50.43 23.51 9.43
C THR A 75 50.77 24.51 8.30
N PRO A 76 51.44 25.64 8.63
CA PRO A 76 51.97 26.55 7.62
C PRO A 76 53.17 25.91 6.93
N MET A 77 53.08 25.70 5.62
CA MET A 77 54.21 25.27 4.82
C MET A 77 54.79 26.43 4.02
N GLN A 78 56.11 26.44 4.04
CA GLN A 78 57.03 27.51 3.66
C GLN A 78 56.89 27.95 2.21
N THR A 79 57.03 29.26 2.02
CA THR A 79 57.31 29.90 0.74
C THR A 79 58.70 29.46 0.24
N LEU A 80 58.75 28.79 -0.91
CA LEU A 80 59.97 28.63 -1.70
C LEU A 80 59.72 29.09 -3.13
N ASN A 81 60.35 30.22 -3.44
CA ASN A 81 60.60 30.68 -4.79
C ASN A 81 61.42 29.63 -5.54
N GLY A 82 60.97 29.25 -6.73
CA GLY A 82 61.69 28.32 -7.60
C GLY A 82 61.22 28.46 -9.03
N LYS A 83 61.71 29.51 -9.72
CA LYS A 83 61.65 29.61 -11.17
C LYS A 83 62.42 28.43 -11.79
N MET A 84 61.84 27.88 -12.84
CA MET A 84 62.42 26.93 -13.80
C MET A 84 62.52 25.48 -13.32
N ILE A 85 61.69 24.61 -13.90
CA ILE A 85 62.03 23.37 -14.63
C ILE A 85 60.70 22.89 -15.24
N LYS A 86 60.32 23.52 -16.35
CA LYS A 86 59.33 22.98 -17.27
C LYS A 86 60.12 22.13 -18.27
N LYS A 87 59.70 20.88 -18.47
CA LYS A 87 59.99 19.95 -19.59
C LYS A 87 60.59 18.57 -19.25
N ALA A 88 60.98 18.27 -18.01
CA ALA A 88 61.50 16.93 -17.68
C ALA A 88 60.48 15.97 -17.02
N SER A 89 59.35 16.46 -16.51
CA SER A 89 58.41 15.62 -15.73
C SER A 89 57.35 14.88 -16.55
N PHE A 90 57.31 15.03 -17.89
CA PHE A 90 56.30 14.36 -18.73
C PHE A 90 56.67 12.93 -19.15
N LEU A 91 57.93 12.50 -18.98
CA LEU A 91 58.38 11.16 -19.39
C LEU A 91 58.31 10.10 -18.29
N VAL A 92 58.18 10.49 -17.01
CA VAL A 92 58.09 9.52 -15.90
C VAL A 92 56.66 9.03 -15.67
N PHE A 93 55.64 9.80 -16.05
CA PHE A 93 54.23 9.40 -15.88
C PHE A 93 53.76 8.33 -16.86
N ILE A 94 54.41 8.17 -18.02
CA ILE A 94 54.04 7.19 -19.04
C ILE A 94 54.53 5.79 -18.67
N ALA A 95 55.66 5.67 -17.96
CA ALA A 95 56.23 4.38 -17.58
C ALA A 95 55.50 3.68 -16.41
N LEU A 96 54.72 4.41 -15.60
CA LEU A 96 54.01 3.82 -14.45
C LEU A 96 52.60 3.29 -14.77
N LEU A 97 52.06 3.57 -15.96
CA LEU A 97 50.71 3.12 -16.36
C LEU A 97 50.68 1.68 -16.93
N GLY A 98 51.84 1.06 -17.16
CA GLY A 98 51.95 -0.29 -17.75
C GLY A 98 51.81 -1.45 -16.76
N ALA A 99 51.67 -1.19 -15.45
CA ALA A 99 51.62 -2.21 -14.40
C ALA A 99 50.26 -2.29 -13.68
N ILE A 100 49.19 -1.77 -14.28
CA ILE A 100 47.84 -2.00 -13.75
C ILE A 100 47.43 -3.40 -14.23
N PRO A 101 47.26 -4.39 -13.34
CA PRO A 101 46.71 -5.67 -13.74
C PRO A 101 45.38 -5.39 -14.43
N GLN A 102 45.18 -5.95 -15.62
CA GLN A 102 43.88 -5.92 -16.26
C GLN A 102 42.93 -6.64 -15.32
N ALA A 103 42.21 -5.87 -14.50
CA ALA A 103 41.03 -6.34 -13.82
C ALA A 103 40.10 -6.75 -14.95
N GLY A 104 40.08 -8.07 -15.24
CA GLY A 104 39.12 -8.64 -16.16
C GLY A 104 37.77 -8.12 -15.72
N ALA A 105 37.10 -7.39 -16.61
CA ALA A 105 35.73 -6.98 -16.37
C ALA A 105 34.93 -8.27 -16.31
N GLU A 106 34.77 -8.78 -15.09
CA GLU A 106 33.87 -9.88 -14.78
C GLU A 106 32.52 -9.44 -15.33
N SER A 107 31.97 -10.23 -16.26
CA SER A 107 30.73 -9.88 -16.94
C SER A 107 29.64 -9.72 -15.87
N ASP A 108 28.77 -8.71 -15.99
CA ASP A 108 27.69 -8.43 -15.04
C ASP A 108 26.85 -9.69 -14.74
N LYS A 109 26.74 -10.60 -15.72
CA LYS A 109 26.11 -11.91 -15.57
C LYS A 109 26.80 -12.79 -14.52
N GLU A 110 28.12 -12.84 -14.52
CA GLU A 110 28.90 -13.65 -13.57
C GLU A 110 28.82 -13.06 -12.16
N ILE A 111 28.77 -11.73 -12.02
CA ILE A 111 28.54 -11.05 -10.74
C ILE A 111 27.14 -11.37 -10.19
N GLN A 112 26.10 -11.34 -11.03
CA GLN A 112 24.74 -11.69 -10.63
C GLN A 112 24.63 -13.17 -10.23
N GLU A 113 25.25 -14.07 -10.99
CA GLU A 113 25.25 -15.51 -10.71
C GLU A 113 26.00 -15.82 -9.40
N ARG A 114 27.16 -15.19 -9.18
CA ARG A 114 27.90 -15.31 -7.90
C ARG A 114 27.11 -14.72 -6.73
N ALA A 115 26.40 -13.61 -6.93
CA ALA A 115 25.54 -13.03 -5.91
C ALA A 115 24.33 -13.93 -5.57
N LEU A 116 23.72 -14.59 -6.56
CA LEU A 116 22.67 -15.59 -6.34
C LEU A 116 23.21 -16.80 -5.58
N LYS A 117 24.33 -17.36 -6.05
CA LYS A 117 24.98 -18.53 -5.45
C LYS A 117 25.43 -18.28 -4.01
N ALA A 118 25.93 -17.07 -3.71
CA ALA A 118 26.27 -16.68 -2.34
C ALA A 118 25.04 -16.61 -1.42
N ARG A 119 23.86 -16.25 -1.95
CA ARG A 119 22.59 -16.27 -1.19
C ARG A 119 22.09 -17.69 -0.96
N GLU A 120 22.18 -18.57 -1.96
CA GLU A 120 21.83 -19.99 -1.83
C GLU A 120 22.70 -20.70 -0.79
N LEU A 121 24.02 -20.47 -0.82
CA LEU A 121 24.94 -21.04 0.18
C LEU A 121 24.66 -20.51 1.60
N GLY A 122 24.18 -19.27 1.73
CA GLY A 122 23.72 -18.72 3.01
C GLY A 122 22.36 -19.25 3.49
N GLN A 123 21.53 -19.76 2.59
CA GLN A 123 20.20 -20.33 2.92
C GLN A 123 20.25 -21.82 3.28
N HIS A 124 21.29 -22.55 2.87
CA HIS A 124 21.44 -23.99 3.17
C HIS A 124 21.94 -24.32 4.59
N GLY A 125 22.41 -23.33 5.34
CA GLY A 125 22.57 -23.49 6.79
C GLY A 125 21.19 -23.41 7.42
N GLY A 126 20.52 -24.56 7.58
CA GLY A 126 19.15 -24.72 8.07
C GLY A 126 18.82 -23.74 9.19
N MET A 127 18.29 -22.59 8.80
CA MET A 127 17.70 -21.63 9.72
C MET A 127 16.40 -22.31 10.14
N ASP A 128 16.46 -23.06 11.24
CA ASP A 128 15.30 -23.69 11.82
C ASP A 128 14.34 -22.57 12.25
N HIS A 129 13.48 -22.17 11.31
CA HIS A 129 12.48 -21.12 11.52
C HIS A 129 11.48 -21.51 12.62
N SER A 130 11.55 -22.74 13.15
CA SER A 130 10.83 -23.20 14.34
C SER A 130 11.16 -22.36 15.59
N ALA A 131 12.35 -21.75 15.68
CA ALA A 131 12.72 -20.92 16.83
C ALA A 131 12.08 -19.50 16.81
N HIS A 132 11.31 -19.15 15.77
CA HIS A 132 10.44 -17.96 15.77
C HIS A 132 9.01 -18.25 16.23
N ALA A 133 8.73 -19.43 16.80
CA ALA A 133 7.57 -19.67 17.67
C ALA A 133 7.71 -18.94 19.04
N GLY A 134 8.40 -17.79 19.04
CA GLY A 134 8.64 -16.98 20.21
C GLY A 134 7.36 -16.27 20.59
N ASP A 135 6.74 -16.81 21.62
CA ASP A 135 5.63 -16.24 22.37
C ASP A 135 4.31 -16.23 21.59
N GLU A 136 3.69 -17.42 21.51
CA GLU A 136 2.23 -17.60 21.48
C GLU A 136 1.59 -16.96 22.74
N THR A 137 1.81 -15.67 22.95
CA THR A 137 0.89 -14.87 23.73
C THR A 137 -0.38 -14.79 22.92
N THR A 138 -1.18 -15.84 23.11
CA THR A 138 -2.61 -15.94 22.92
C THR A 138 -3.20 -14.58 22.67
N GLY A 139 -3.33 -14.24 21.40
CA GLY A 139 -4.14 -13.12 21.00
C GLY A 139 -3.44 -11.83 20.64
N ARG A 140 -2.73 -11.80 19.50
CA ARG A 140 -2.82 -10.63 18.63
C ARG A 140 -2.90 -11.08 17.19
N PHE A 141 -4.03 -10.77 16.55
CA PHE A 141 -4.26 -11.00 15.12
C PHE A 141 -3.32 -10.09 14.31
N ARG A 142 -2.11 -10.57 14.02
CA ARG A 142 -1.02 -9.84 13.35
C ARG A 142 -0.73 -10.47 11.99
N GLY A 143 -0.14 -9.69 11.10
CA GLY A 143 0.33 -10.18 9.79
C GLY A 143 -0.15 -9.32 8.64
N VAL A 144 0.00 -9.88 7.43
CA VAL A 144 -0.47 -9.27 6.19
C VAL A 144 -1.56 -10.15 5.61
N PHE A 145 -2.71 -9.54 5.34
CA PHE A 145 -3.89 -10.19 4.80
C PHE A 145 -4.16 -9.65 3.41
N TYR A 146 -4.53 -10.54 2.50
CA TYR A 146 -4.82 -10.23 1.12
C TYR A 146 -6.22 -10.69 0.75
N GLY A 147 -6.89 -9.93 -0.11
CA GLY A 147 -8.16 -10.37 -0.66
C GLY A 147 -8.55 -9.56 -1.88
N TYR A 148 -9.56 -10.07 -2.58
CA TYR A 148 -10.13 -9.45 -3.76
C TYR A 148 -11.63 -9.28 -3.53
N LEU A 149 -12.04 -8.04 -3.25
CA LEU A 149 -13.41 -7.71 -2.87
C LEU A 149 -14.24 -7.25 -4.08
N PRO A 150 -15.56 -7.46 -4.06
CA PRO A 150 -16.44 -6.91 -5.09
C PRO A 150 -16.44 -5.39 -5.04
N CYS A 151 -16.52 -4.78 -6.22
CA CYS A 151 -16.56 -3.33 -6.40
C CYS A 151 -17.98 -2.91 -6.82
N GLN A 152 -18.47 -1.78 -6.29
CA GLN A 152 -19.81 -1.27 -6.62
C GLN A 152 -19.81 -0.35 -7.84
N GLU A 153 -18.64 0.15 -8.25
CA GLU A 153 -18.54 1.05 -9.40
C GLU A 153 -18.70 0.30 -10.72
N GLU A 154 -19.29 0.98 -11.72
CA GLU A 154 -19.33 0.45 -13.09
C GLU A 154 -17.91 0.25 -13.65
N ASN A 155 -17.73 -0.81 -14.44
CA ASN A 155 -16.46 -1.22 -15.05
C ASN A 155 -15.34 -1.47 -14.03
N CYS A 156 -15.69 -1.99 -12.85
CA CYS A 156 -14.75 -2.34 -11.80
C CYS A 156 -14.77 -3.84 -11.56
N ASP A 157 -13.74 -4.55 -12.01
CA ASP A 157 -13.67 -6.01 -11.87
C ASP A 157 -13.55 -6.44 -10.40
N GLY A 158 -13.03 -5.55 -9.56
CA GLY A 158 -12.94 -5.73 -8.11
C GLY A 158 -11.93 -4.80 -7.44
N LEU A 159 -11.74 -5.02 -6.14
CA LEU A 159 -10.84 -4.28 -5.28
C LEU A 159 -9.81 -5.23 -4.69
N LYS A 160 -8.56 -5.10 -5.13
CA LYS A 160 -7.45 -5.79 -4.49
C LYS A 160 -7.08 -5.06 -3.20
N MET A 161 -7.16 -5.78 -2.10
CA MET A 161 -6.93 -5.24 -0.75
C MET A 161 -5.76 -5.93 -0.08
N THR A 162 -4.92 -5.13 0.58
CA THR A 162 -3.82 -5.61 1.41
C THR A 162 -3.89 -4.92 2.77
N LEU A 163 -4.19 -5.68 3.81
CA LEU A 163 -4.29 -5.21 5.19
C LEU A 163 -3.09 -5.71 5.98
N SER A 164 -2.26 -4.81 6.47
CA SER A 164 -1.16 -5.12 7.38
C SER A 164 -1.54 -4.69 8.79
N LEU A 165 -1.51 -5.63 9.74
CA LEU A 165 -1.73 -5.43 11.17
C LEU A 165 -0.40 -5.62 11.91
N ASN A 166 0.04 -4.59 12.63
CA ASN A 166 1.32 -4.61 13.35
C ASN A 166 1.15 -4.82 14.87
N ASP A 167 2.29 -4.98 15.54
CA ASP A 167 2.43 -5.20 16.98
C ASP A 167 1.98 -4.01 17.86
N LYS A 168 1.97 -2.81 17.29
CA LYS A 168 1.67 -1.53 17.94
C LYS A 168 0.22 -1.07 17.71
N ASP A 169 -0.70 -2.01 17.48
CA ASP A 169 -2.12 -1.77 17.27
C ASP A 169 -2.40 -0.74 16.15
N ARG A 170 -1.54 -0.73 15.14
CA ARG A 170 -1.64 0.13 13.95
C ARG A 170 -1.81 -0.73 12.71
N TYR A 171 -2.53 -0.19 11.74
CA TYR A 171 -2.73 -0.86 10.46
C TYR A 171 -2.33 0.03 9.28
N LEU A 172 -2.02 -0.64 8.17
CA LEU A 172 -1.94 -0.07 6.84
C LEU A 172 -2.88 -0.88 5.94
N LEU A 173 -3.86 -0.21 5.34
CA LEU A 173 -4.74 -0.79 4.35
C LEU A 173 -4.43 -0.16 2.98
N VAL A 174 -4.07 -0.99 2.03
CA VAL A 174 -3.88 -0.60 0.63
C VAL A 174 -5.06 -1.15 -0.17
N ILE A 175 -5.71 -0.29 -0.93
CA ILE A 175 -6.82 -0.65 -1.81
C ILE A 175 -6.44 -0.24 -3.22
N GLN A 176 -6.35 -1.22 -4.11
CA GLN A 176 -6.06 -1.05 -5.53
C GLN A 176 -7.30 -1.50 -6.32
N SER A 177 -7.85 -0.62 -7.14
CA SER A 177 -8.93 -1.00 -8.05
C SER A 177 -8.36 -1.83 -9.19
N ALA A 178 -9.02 -2.94 -9.53
CA ALA A 178 -8.70 -3.73 -10.71
C ALA A 178 -9.27 -3.06 -11.97
N LYS A 179 -8.78 -1.84 -12.25
CA LYS A 179 -9.10 -1.06 -13.45
C LYS A 179 -7.81 -0.77 -14.22
N PRO A 180 -7.86 -0.53 -15.54
CA PRO A 180 -6.68 -0.18 -16.34
C PRO A 180 -5.96 1.05 -15.79
N GLN A 181 -6.72 2.03 -15.27
CA GLN A 181 -6.18 3.16 -14.54
C GLN A 181 -6.09 2.83 -13.04
N ASN A 182 -5.06 2.05 -12.67
CA ASN A 182 -4.85 1.58 -11.31
C ASN A 182 -4.49 2.75 -10.37
N ARG A 183 -5.49 3.29 -9.68
CA ARG A 183 -5.30 4.27 -8.61
C ARG A 183 -5.27 3.54 -7.28
N GLU A 184 -4.13 3.63 -6.61
CA GLU A 184 -3.96 3.06 -5.28
C GLU A 184 -4.40 4.07 -4.22
N SER A 185 -5.21 3.62 -3.27
CA SER A 185 -5.54 4.39 -2.08
C SER A 185 -4.92 3.75 -0.85
N PHE A 186 -4.45 4.62 0.05
CA PHE A 186 -3.76 4.21 1.27
C PHE A 186 -4.52 4.74 2.47
N GLU A 187 -4.82 3.84 3.39
CA GLU A 187 -5.40 4.16 4.67
C GLU A 187 -4.50 3.68 5.80
N LYS A 188 -4.35 4.52 6.81
CA LYS A 188 -3.56 4.24 8.00
C LYS A 188 -4.40 4.59 9.21
N GLY A 189 -4.27 3.80 10.26
CA GLY A 189 -5.01 4.02 11.48
C GLY A 189 -4.55 3.14 12.63
N LYS A 190 -5.38 3.07 13.65
CA LYS A 190 -5.25 2.13 14.76
C LYS A 190 -6.28 1.02 14.61
N TYR A 191 -5.99 -0.15 15.12
CA TYR A 191 -6.98 -1.22 15.21
C TYR A 191 -7.18 -1.64 16.65
N GLN A 192 -8.37 -2.13 16.95
CA GLN A 192 -8.69 -2.80 18.20
C GLN A 192 -9.20 -4.18 17.89
N TRP A 193 -8.76 -5.15 18.67
CA TRP A 193 -9.22 -6.51 18.58
C TRP A 193 -10.08 -6.82 19.81
N ASP A 194 -11.25 -7.38 19.55
CA ASP A 194 -12.18 -7.85 20.56
C ASP A 194 -12.30 -9.38 20.49
N ASP A 195 -11.58 -10.05 21.39
CA ASP A 195 -11.51 -11.50 21.50
C ASP A 195 -12.87 -12.12 21.79
N LYS A 196 -13.72 -11.41 22.55
CA LYS A 196 -15.01 -11.93 22.99
C LYS A 196 -15.98 -12.03 21.83
N ASN A 197 -15.96 -11.03 20.96
CA ASN A 197 -16.84 -10.97 19.80
C ASN A 197 -16.19 -11.53 18.53
N GLY A 198 -14.87 -11.77 18.54
CA GLY A 198 -14.11 -12.18 17.36
C GLY A 198 -14.11 -11.09 16.28
N ILE A 199 -14.01 -9.82 16.67
CA ILE A 199 -14.09 -8.68 15.74
C ILE A 199 -12.82 -7.84 15.82
N VAL A 200 -12.31 -7.44 14.64
CA VAL A 200 -11.27 -6.43 14.49
C VAL A 200 -11.92 -5.13 14.01
N VAL A 201 -11.72 -4.05 14.76
CA VAL A 201 -12.21 -2.71 14.42
C VAL A 201 -11.04 -1.84 13.95
N LEU A 202 -11.08 -1.40 12.70
CA LEU A 202 -10.12 -0.46 12.11
C LEU A 202 -10.63 0.97 12.29
N THR A 203 -9.85 1.81 12.98
CA THR A 203 -10.14 3.24 13.17
C THR A 203 -9.15 4.08 12.35
N PRO A 204 -9.59 4.71 11.25
CA PRO A 204 -8.74 5.53 10.40
C PRO A 204 -8.18 6.75 11.14
N ASN A 205 -6.98 7.21 10.75
CA ASN A 205 -6.41 8.46 11.27
C ASN A 205 -7.06 9.71 10.67
N LYS A 206 -7.70 9.57 9.51
CA LYS A 206 -8.47 10.63 8.85
C LYS A 206 -9.93 10.51 9.29
N GLU A 207 -10.72 11.57 9.08
CA GLU A 207 -12.17 11.56 9.28
C GLU A 207 -12.84 10.62 8.26
N ALA A 208 -12.73 9.32 8.50
CA ALA A 208 -13.35 8.26 7.75
C ALA A 208 -14.00 7.28 8.74
N PRO A 209 -15.12 6.64 8.38
CA PRO A 209 -15.84 5.76 9.27
C PRO A 209 -14.98 4.54 9.64
N PRO A 210 -15.12 4.01 10.86
CA PRO A 210 -14.43 2.80 11.26
C PRO A 210 -14.93 1.60 10.46
N ARG A 211 -14.04 0.65 10.17
CA ARG A 211 -14.39 -0.61 9.51
C ARG A 211 -14.34 -1.76 10.50
N ARG A 212 -15.20 -2.75 10.31
CA ARG A 212 -15.29 -3.93 11.15
C ARG A 212 -15.00 -5.18 10.32
N LEU A 213 -14.22 -6.10 10.88
CA LEU A 213 -13.93 -7.39 10.27
C LEU A 213 -14.19 -8.49 11.29
N ALA A 214 -14.92 -9.53 10.91
CA ALA A 214 -15.07 -10.75 11.70
C ALA A 214 -13.85 -11.65 11.50
N ILE A 215 -13.43 -12.32 12.57
CA ILE A 215 -12.41 -13.35 12.55
C ILE A 215 -13.12 -14.69 12.33
N LYS A 216 -12.83 -15.38 11.21
CA LYS A 216 -13.35 -16.73 10.93
C LYS A 216 -12.43 -17.80 11.49
N ASP A 217 -11.13 -17.61 11.30
CA ASP A 217 -10.04 -18.45 11.80
C ASP A 217 -8.80 -17.56 11.99
N GLU A 218 -7.68 -18.09 12.49
CA GLU A 218 -6.46 -17.31 12.77
C GLU A 218 -5.86 -16.58 11.56
N GLY A 219 -6.16 -17.04 10.34
CA GLY A 219 -5.65 -16.50 9.10
C GLY A 219 -6.70 -15.84 8.22
N THR A 220 -7.97 -15.79 8.62
CA THR A 220 -9.06 -15.31 7.76
C THR A 220 -9.88 -14.24 8.44
N LEU A 221 -9.99 -13.09 7.78
CA LEU A 221 -10.84 -11.97 8.16
C LEU A 221 -11.98 -11.81 7.14
N ILE A 222 -13.18 -11.49 7.59
CA ILE A 222 -14.33 -11.20 6.71
C ILE A 222 -14.82 -9.78 6.97
N TYR A 223 -14.98 -8.99 5.92
CA TYR A 223 -15.55 -7.65 6.05
C TYR A 223 -17.00 -7.68 6.53
N LEU A 224 -17.31 -6.83 7.49
CA LEU A 224 -18.65 -6.61 8.01
C LEU A 224 -19.19 -5.24 7.57
N ALA A 225 -20.50 -5.08 7.65
CA ALA A 225 -21.15 -3.79 7.56
C ALA A 225 -20.82 -2.92 8.79
N SER A 226 -21.17 -1.62 8.71
CA SER A 226 -20.89 -0.64 9.77
C SER A 226 -21.60 -0.96 11.09
N ASP A 227 -22.73 -1.67 11.04
CA ASP A 227 -23.47 -2.17 12.20
C ASP A 227 -22.86 -3.44 12.83
N GLY A 228 -21.85 -4.04 12.16
CA GLY A 228 -21.24 -5.29 12.57
C GLY A 228 -21.96 -6.55 12.06
N LYS A 229 -22.97 -6.41 11.20
CA LYS A 229 -23.61 -7.57 10.57
C LYS A 229 -22.84 -8.02 9.32
N PRO A 230 -23.00 -9.28 8.88
CA PRO A 230 -22.48 -9.73 7.61
C PRO A 230 -23.01 -8.88 6.44
N LEU A 231 -22.16 -8.60 5.46
CA LEU A 231 -22.58 -7.94 4.22
C LEU A 231 -23.55 -8.84 3.43
N PRO A 232 -24.49 -8.27 2.68
CA PRO A 232 -25.42 -9.07 1.88
C PRO A 232 -24.68 -9.85 0.79
N GLY A 233 -25.12 -11.09 0.55
CA GLY A 233 -24.53 -11.99 -0.43
C GLY A 233 -23.65 -13.05 0.21
N ASP A 234 -22.73 -13.60 -0.57
CA ASP A 234 -21.80 -14.63 -0.12
C ASP A 234 -20.66 -14.01 0.71
N PRO A 235 -20.51 -14.37 2.01
CA PRO A 235 -19.46 -13.84 2.87
C PRO A 235 -18.04 -14.15 2.37
N ASP A 236 -17.86 -15.24 1.61
CA ASP A 236 -16.54 -15.61 1.11
C ASP A 236 -16.01 -14.62 0.06
N ARG A 237 -16.88 -13.83 -0.58
CA ARG A 237 -16.47 -12.71 -1.48
C ARG A 237 -15.83 -11.53 -0.74
N TYR A 238 -15.98 -11.49 0.57
CA TYR A 238 -15.51 -10.41 1.45
C TYR A 238 -14.35 -10.84 2.34
N ARG A 239 -13.72 -11.98 2.03
CA ARG A 239 -12.66 -12.57 2.84
C ARG A 239 -11.28 -11.99 2.51
N LEU A 240 -10.45 -11.85 3.54
CA LEU A 240 -9.02 -11.58 3.46
C LEU A 240 -8.27 -12.74 4.12
N GLU A 241 -7.29 -13.29 3.44
CA GLU A 241 -6.47 -14.41 3.89
C GLU A 241 -5.05 -13.96 4.23
N ARG A 242 -4.50 -14.52 5.31
CA ARG A 242 -3.16 -14.23 5.79
C ARG A 242 -2.11 -14.81 4.86
N SER A 243 -1.04 -14.05 4.64
CA SER A 243 0.01 -14.36 3.67
C SER A 243 0.73 -15.69 3.89
N ASP A 244 0.84 -16.13 5.14
CA ASP A 244 1.46 -17.39 5.55
C ASP A 244 0.56 -18.61 5.32
N LYS A 245 -0.75 -18.49 5.54
CA LYS A 245 -1.72 -19.56 5.32
C LYS A 245 -2.13 -19.73 3.87
N ALA A 246 -2.04 -18.66 3.07
CA ALA A 246 -2.41 -18.70 1.65
C ALA A 246 -1.55 -19.67 0.82
N GLY A 247 -0.53 -20.32 1.41
CA GLY A 247 0.24 -21.41 0.80
C GLY A 247 1.06 -21.02 -0.43
N ASN A 248 0.95 -19.78 -0.88
CA ASN A 248 1.34 -19.40 -2.21
C ASN A 248 2.34 -18.25 -2.17
N ARG A 249 3.63 -18.61 -2.29
CA ARG A 249 4.69 -17.69 -2.74
C ARG A 249 4.44 -17.20 -4.18
N GLU A 250 3.37 -17.67 -4.81
CA GLU A 250 2.94 -17.40 -6.18
C GLU A 250 1.60 -16.66 -6.23
N MET A 251 1.34 -15.70 -5.31
CA MET A 251 0.37 -14.64 -5.62
C MET A 251 1.01 -13.63 -6.59
N HIS A 252 1.53 -14.14 -7.71
CA HIS A 252 1.88 -13.33 -8.86
C HIS A 252 0.56 -12.76 -9.39
N ILE A 253 0.45 -11.45 -9.23
CA ILE A 253 -0.65 -10.65 -9.76
C ILE A 253 -0.53 -10.74 -11.29
N HIS A 254 -1.36 -11.56 -11.93
CA HIS A 254 -1.55 -11.54 -13.37
C HIS A 254 -2.51 -10.41 -13.76
#